data_AF-A0A9W6UER2-F1
#
_entry.id   AF-A0A9W6UER2-F1
#
_cell.length_a   1.000
_cell.length_b   1.000
_cell.length_c   1.000
_cell.angle_alpha   90.00
_cell.angle_beta   90.00
_cell.angle_gamma   90.00
#
_symmetry.space_group_name_H-M   'P 1'
#
loop_
_entity.id
_entity.type
_entity.pdbx_description
1 polymer ?
#
loop_
_entity_poly.entity_id
_entity_poly.type
_entity_poly.pdbx_seq_one_letter_code
_entity_poly.pdbx_strand_id
1 'polypeptide(L)'
;MRNDGGISAAEEDDLPPDEELGFDAEDADVAAAMENLVDKAVSNGFDEAHVEGLRRLAREFPDVFRLHIGSDPAADVEPLEVQVVPGAVPFRCKLRKYPERQREFLREYVQQLVDNGLVRRNNDSRWACAALPVRKSNDGYRMTVDYRPVSRLPSR
;
A
#
# COMPACT_ATOMS: atom_id res chain seq x y z
N MET A 1 -33.70 8.91 -21.18
CA MET A 1 -33.01 10.05 -20.55
C MET A 1 -31.63 9.57 -20.13
N ARG A 2 -30.58 10.04 -20.80
CA ARG A 2 -29.18 9.73 -20.48
C ARG A 2 -28.77 10.67 -19.36
N ASN A 3 -28.22 10.13 -18.27
CA ASN A 3 -27.72 10.92 -17.16
C ASN A 3 -26.21 11.02 -17.33
N ASP A 4 -25.75 12.11 -17.93
CA ASP A 4 -24.33 12.43 -18.09
C ASP A 4 -23.83 13.02 -16.76
N GLY A 5 -23.61 12.13 -15.79
CA GLY A 5 -22.96 12.46 -14.53
C GLY A 5 -21.45 12.62 -14.75
N GLY A 6 -21.05 13.76 -15.31
CA GLY A 6 -19.65 14.16 -15.36
C GLY A 6 -19.08 14.22 -13.94
N ILE A 7 -18.10 13.37 -13.66
CA ILE A 7 -17.29 13.48 -12.44
C ILE A 7 -16.47 14.76 -12.62
N SER A 8 -16.79 15.78 -11.82
CA SER A 8 -16.02 17.02 -11.75
C SER A 8 -14.56 16.67 -11.52
N ALA A 9 -13.66 17.28 -12.30
CA ALA A 9 -12.23 17.23 -12.07
C ALA A 9 -11.98 17.67 -10.63
N ALA A 10 -11.61 16.70 -9.77
CA ALA A 10 -11.04 17.01 -8.49
C ALA A 10 -9.75 17.78 -8.77
N GLU A 11 -9.60 18.95 -8.14
CA GLU A 11 -8.35 19.70 -8.12
C GLU A 11 -7.22 18.72 -7.81
N GLU A 12 -6.18 18.74 -8.64
CA GLU A 12 -4.97 17.93 -8.44
C GLU A 12 -4.36 18.36 -7.11
N ASP A 13 -4.69 17.62 -6.06
CA ASP A 13 -4.00 17.65 -4.79
C ASP A 13 -2.53 17.36 -5.13
N ASP A 14 -1.61 18.27 -4.76
CA ASP A 14 -0.14 18.18 -4.91
C ASP A 14 0.43 17.06 -4.02
N LEU A 15 -0.19 15.88 -4.07
CA LEU A 15 0.34 14.68 -3.48
C LEU A 15 1.58 14.30 -4.30
N PRO A 16 2.70 14.02 -3.62
CA PRO A 16 3.90 13.55 -4.31
C PRO A 16 3.53 12.35 -5.19
N PRO A 17 4.17 12.20 -6.36
CA PRO A 17 3.89 11.10 -7.27
C PRO A 17 3.94 9.80 -6.48
N ASP A 18 2.89 8.97 -6.62
CA ASP A 18 2.75 7.72 -5.90
C ASP A 18 4.04 6.91 -5.97
N GLU A 19 4.88 7.01 -4.93
CA GLU A 19 6.14 6.29 -4.84
C GLU A 19 5.84 4.83 -5.16
N GLU A 20 6.64 4.27 -6.06
CA GLU A 20 6.56 2.84 -6.30
C GLU A 20 6.82 2.17 -4.96
N LEU A 21 5.91 1.28 -4.56
CA LEU A 21 6.13 0.42 -3.41
C LEU A 21 7.29 -0.48 -3.80
N GLY A 22 8.51 0.00 -3.61
CA GLY A 22 9.68 -0.85 -3.63
C GLY A 22 9.63 -1.74 -2.40
N PHE A 23 10.28 -2.89 -2.52
CA PHE A 23 10.40 -3.89 -1.46
C PHE A 23 11.88 -4.11 -1.08
N ASP A 24 12.78 -3.39 -1.75
CA ASP A 24 14.24 -3.53 -1.63
C ASP A 24 14.83 -2.17 -1.22
N ALA A 25 14.85 -1.85 0.07
CA ALA A 25 15.75 -0.82 0.62
C ALA A 25 16.56 -1.43 1.76
N GLU A 26 17.85 -1.15 1.78
CA GLU A 26 18.70 -1.46 2.92
C GLU A 26 18.61 -0.33 3.96
N ASP A 27 18.82 -0.65 5.25
CA ASP A 27 18.76 0.34 6.34
C ASP A 27 19.73 1.52 6.14
N ALA A 28 20.85 1.28 5.46
CA ALA A 28 21.82 2.31 5.09
C ALA A 28 21.24 3.36 4.13
N ASP A 29 20.32 2.96 3.24
CA ASP A 29 19.63 3.85 2.32
C ASP A 29 18.67 4.78 3.07
N VAL A 30 18.01 4.26 4.11
CA VAL A 30 17.08 5.02 4.96
C VAL A 30 17.83 6.11 5.74
N ALA A 31 18.95 5.79 6.36
CA ALA A 31 19.74 6.78 7.11
C ALA A 31 20.24 7.93 6.22
N ALA A 32 20.74 7.60 5.02
CA ALA A 32 21.15 8.60 4.04
C ALA A 32 19.98 9.45 3.55
N ALA A 33 18.82 8.84 3.29
CA ALA A 33 17.60 9.56 2.93
C ALA A 33 17.15 10.52 4.04
N MET A 34 17.22 10.11 5.30
CA MET A 34 16.88 10.95 6.44
C MET A 34 17.81 12.16 6.59
N GLU A 35 19.12 11.99 6.44
CA GLU A 35 20.06 13.14 6.45
C GLU A 35 19.74 14.12 5.31
N ASN A 36 19.48 13.61 4.10
CA ASN A 36 19.06 14.44 2.97
C ASN A 36 17.75 15.19 3.25
N LEU A 37 16.79 14.58 3.96
CA LEU A 37 15.53 15.22 4.35
C LEU A 37 15.75 16.32 5.39
N VAL A 38 16.67 16.12 6.34
CA VAL A 38 17.04 17.17 7.30
C VAL A 38 17.69 18.36 6.59
N ASP A 39 18.62 18.10 5.67
CA ASP A 39 19.26 19.16 4.89
C ASP A 39 18.25 19.93 4.02
N LYS A 40 17.28 19.22 3.42
CA LYS A 40 16.16 19.85 2.71
C LYS A 40 15.31 20.71 3.65
N ALA A 41 15.00 20.24 4.86
CA ALA A 41 14.25 21.02 5.84
C ALA A 41 14.98 22.34 6.18
N VAL A 42 16.30 22.29 6.40
CA VAL A 42 17.13 23.49 6.63
C VAL A 42 17.07 24.44 5.44
N SER A 43 17.23 23.94 4.21
CA SER A 43 17.15 24.79 3.02
C SER A 43 15.77 25.45 2.83
N ASN A 44 14.72 24.85 3.38
CA ASN A 44 13.35 25.36 3.36
C ASN A 44 13.02 26.25 4.57
N GLY A 45 14.02 26.65 5.36
CA GLY A 45 13.87 27.61 6.45
C GLY A 45 13.53 26.98 7.81
N PHE A 46 13.82 25.70 8.01
CA PHE A 46 13.76 25.10 9.34
C PHE A 46 14.76 25.78 10.30
N ASP A 47 14.33 26.03 11.54
CA ASP A 47 15.12 26.77 12.53
C ASP A 47 16.41 26.05 12.90
N GLU A 48 17.54 26.71 12.65
CA GLU A 48 18.89 26.21 12.92
C GLU A 48 19.08 25.76 14.38
N ALA A 49 18.38 26.39 15.33
CA ALA A 49 18.45 26.03 16.74
C ALA A 49 17.98 24.58 17.03
N HIS A 50 17.13 24.02 16.17
CA HIS A 50 16.54 22.69 16.36
C HIS A 50 17.15 21.62 15.45
N VAL A 51 18.05 21.97 14.53
CA VAL A 51 18.60 21.06 13.51
C VAL A 51 19.32 19.87 14.14
N GLU A 52 20.16 20.11 15.14
CA GLU A 52 20.87 19.02 15.81
C GLU A 52 19.93 18.10 16.58
N GLY A 53 18.86 18.66 17.17
CA GLY A 53 17.80 17.88 17.81
C GLY A 53 17.08 16.98 16.81
N LEU A 54 16.77 17.50 15.63
CA LEU A 54 16.13 16.75 14.55
C LEU A 54 17.04 15.63 14.00
N ARG A 55 18.32 15.92 13.74
CA ARG A 55 19.30 14.90 13.33
C ARG A 55 19.44 13.79 14.37
N ARG A 56 19.52 14.17 15.66
CA ARG A 56 19.58 13.20 16.75
C ARG A 56 18.37 12.28 16.76
N LEU A 57 17.15 12.81 16.67
CA LEU A 57 15.93 12.01 16.64
C LEU A 57 15.88 11.05 15.44
N ALA A 58 16.25 11.53 14.25
CA ALA A 58 16.29 10.69 13.05
C ALA A 58 17.28 9.51 13.19
N ARG A 59 18.41 9.72 13.87
CA ARG A 59 19.41 8.67 14.15
C ARG A 59 19.03 7.75 15.32
N GLU A 60 18.26 8.27 16.28
CA GLU A 60 17.81 7.52 17.46
C GLU A 60 16.70 6.52 17.10
N PHE A 61 15.86 6.85 16.12
CA PHE A 61 14.73 6.03 15.67
C PHE A 61 14.82 5.65 14.18
N PRO A 62 15.90 4.97 13.75
CA PRO A 62 16.10 4.63 12.33
C PRO A 62 15.05 3.61 11.84
N ASP A 63 14.50 2.82 12.76
CA ASP A 63 13.52 1.77 12.51
C ASP A 63 12.08 2.30 12.37
N VAL A 64 11.82 3.58 12.63
CA VAL A 64 10.51 4.20 12.41
C VAL A 64 10.28 4.56 10.94
N PHE A 65 11.36 4.81 10.19
CA PHE A 65 11.29 5.27 8.81
C PHE A 65 11.52 4.11 7.84
N ARG A 66 10.80 4.13 6.72
CA ARG A 66 10.92 3.15 5.65
C ARG A 66 10.85 3.87 4.31
N LEU A 67 11.71 3.47 3.38
CA LEU A 67 11.59 3.88 1.97
C LEU A 67 10.64 2.95 1.20
N HIS A 68 10.47 1.74 1.71
CA HIS A 68 9.86 0.61 1.03
C HIS A 68 9.04 -0.20 2.03
N ILE A 69 7.95 -0.84 1.58
CA ILE A 69 7.19 -1.74 2.46
C ILE A 69 8.04 -3.00 2.66
N GLY A 70 8.55 -3.18 3.87
CA GLY A 70 9.40 -4.32 4.22
C GLY A 70 8.64 -5.47 4.86
N SER A 71 9.38 -6.54 5.15
CA SER A 71 8.96 -7.69 5.94
C SER A 71 9.08 -7.43 7.45
N ASP A 72 8.64 -6.25 7.89
CA ASP A 72 8.62 -5.88 9.30
C ASP A 72 7.74 -6.88 10.09
N PRO A 73 8.12 -7.22 11.34
CA PRO A 73 7.28 -8.06 12.17
C PRO A 73 5.91 -7.38 12.36
N ALA A 74 4.86 -8.20 12.44
CA ALA A 74 3.54 -7.71 12.78
C ALA A 74 3.59 -6.97 14.12
N ALA A 75 2.78 -5.92 14.24
CA ALA A 75 2.64 -5.18 15.50
C ALA A 75 2.26 -6.13 16.65
N ASP A 76 2.83 -5.89 17.83
CA ASP A 76 2.53 -6.64 19.05
C ASP A 76 1.17 -6.22 19.64
N VAL A 77 0.11 -6.57 18.91
CA VAL A 77 -1.28 -6.31 19.24
C VAL A 77 -2.13 -7.53 18.93
N GLU A 78 -3.32 -7.59 19.50
CA GLU A 78 -4.28 -8.65 19.19
C GLU A 78 -4.58 -8.67 17.67
N PRO A 79 -4.45 -9.84 17.01
CA PRO A 79 -4.72 -9.94 15.57
C PRO A 79 -6.15 -9.54 15.24
N LEU A 80 -6.32 -8.79 14.15
CA LEU A 80 -7.65 -8.44 13.66
C LEU A 80 -8.41 -9.70 13.21
N GLU A 81 -9.45 -10.06 13.95
CA GLU A 81 -10.37 -11.13 13.57
C GLU A 81 -11.55 -10.59 12.75
N VAL A 82 -11.55 -10.88 11.44
CA VAL A 82 -12.71 -10.57 10.58
C VAL A 82 -13.77 -11.65 10.73
N GLN A 83 -14.82 -11.37 11.50
CA GLN A 83 -15.94 -12.29 11.70
C GLN A 83 -17.04 -12.09 10.66
N VAL A 84 -17.50 -13.20 10.06
CA VAL A 84 -18.71 -13.22 9.23
C VAL A 84 -19.92 -13.65 10.06
N VAL A 85 -21.11 -13.15 9.71
CA VAL A 85 -22.35 -13.58 10.38
C VAL A 85 -22.60 -15.09 10.22
N PRO A 86 -23.23 -15.74 11.21
CA PRO A 86 -23.65 -17.13 11.09
C PRO A 86 -24.48 -17.36 9.82
N GLY A 87 -24.15 -18.39 9.04
CA GLY A 87 -24.86 -18.71 7.80
C GLY A 87 -24.40 -17.92 6.57
N ALA A 88 -23.38 -17.05 6.68
CA ALA A 88 -22.79 -16.41 5.52
C ALA A 88 -22.28 -17.44 4.49
N VAL A 89 -22.71 -17.28 3.24
CA VAL A 89 -22.31 -18.17 2.14
C VAL A 89 -21.03 -17.64 1.48
N PRO A 90 -19.99 -18.46 1.31
CA PRO A 90 -18.75 -18.04 0.65
C PRO A 90 -18.98 -17.51 -0.76
N PHE A 91 -18.39 -16.36 -1.06
CA PHE A 91 -18.29 -15.82 -2.41
C PHE A 91 -16.93 -16.13 -3.01
N ARG A 92 -16.93 -16.77 -4.19
CA ARG A 92 -15.73 -16.99 -5.00
C ARG A 92 -15.93 -16.41 -6.39
N CYS A 93 -15.18 -15.37 -6.73
CA CYS A 93 -15.25 -14.79 -8.07
C CYS A 93 -14.79 -15.78 -9.15
N LYS A 94 -15.36 -15.66 -10.35
CA LYS A 94 -14.87 -16.38 -11.54
C LYS A 94 -13.48 -15.86 -11.94
N LEU A 95 -12.71 -16.69 -12.63
CA LEU A 95 -11.43 -16.28 -13.23
C LEU A 95 -11.66 -15.09 -14.16
N ARG A 96 -10.87 -14.03 -13.97
CA ARG A 96 -10.89 -12.83 -14.82
C ARG A 96 -9.76 -12.89 -15.84
N LYS A 97 -10.03 -12.36 -17.03
CA LYS A 97 -9.01 -12.09 -18.04
C LYS A 97 -8.54 -10.65 -17.85
N TYR A 98 -7.23 -10.46 -17.75
CA TYR A 98 -6.60 -9.14 -17.73
C TYR A 98 -5.73 -8.97 -18.99
N PRO A 99 -5.58 -7.75 -19.51
CA PRO A 99 -4.57 -7.43 -20.52
C PRO A 99 -3.16 -7.80 -20.05
N GLU A 100 -2.23 -8.04 -20.97
CA GLU A 100 -0.91 -8.59 -20.64
C GLU A 100 -0.15 -7.74 -19.61
N ARG A 101 -0.06 -6.43 -19.84
CA ARG A 101 0.60 -5.49 -18.92
C ARG A 101 0.03 -5.53 -17.50
N GLN A 102 -1.29 -5.71 -17.37
CA GLN A 102 -1.94 -5.82 -16.06
C GLN A 102 -1.67 -7.18 -15.40
N ARG A 103 -1.59 -8.26 -16.19
CA ARG A 103 -1.25 -9.60 -15.67
C ARG A 103 0.17 -9.67 -15.17
N GLU A 104 1.10 -9.06 -15.89
CA GLU A 104 2.51 -8.96 -15.53
C GLU A 104 2.67 -8.20 -14.21
N PHE A 105 2.12 -6.98 -14.14
CA PHE A 105 2.06 -6.20 -12.90
C PHE A 105 1.48 -7.00 -11.72
N LEU A 106 0.31 -7.64 -11.89
CA LEU A 106 -0.30 -8.41 -10.81
C LEU A 106 0.57 -9.59 -10.36
N ARG A 107 1.30 -10.22 -11.29
CA ARG A 107 2.17 -11.35 -10.98
C ARG A 107 3.37 -10.88 -10.16
N GLU A 108 4.05 -9.84 -10.63
CA GLU A 108 5.24 -9.29 -9.97
C GLU A 108 4.89 -8.73 -8.60
N TYR A 109 3.85 -7.90 -8.51
CA TYR A 109 3.43 -7.29 -7.26
C TYR A 109 2.96 -8.32 -6.23
N VAL A 110 2.18 -9.33 -6.62
CA VAL A 110 1.78 -10.40 -5.69
C VAL A 110 2.97 -11.25 -5.26
N GLN A 111 3.94 -11.49 -6.15
CA GLN A 111 5.16 -12.21 -5.80
C GLN A 111 5.96 -11.44 -4.73
N GLN A 112 6.14 -10.13 -4.90
CA GLN A 112 6.78 -9.28 -3.89
C GLN A 112 6.05 -9.33 -2.53
N LEU A 113 4.72 -9.30 -2.52
CA LEU A 113 3.94 -9.45 -1.28
C LEU A 113 4.14 -10.83 -0.62
N VAL A 114 4.32 -11.90 -1.41
CA VAL A 114 4.59 -13.25 -0.90
C VAL A 114 6.00 -13.34 -0.33
N ASP A 115 6.99 -12.82 -1.06
CA ASP A 115 8.40 -12.86 -0.65
C ASP A 115 8.63 -12.04 0.63
N ASN A 116 7.87 -10.96 0.81
CA ASN A 116 7.89 -10.15 2.04
C ASN A 116 6.95 -10.66 3.15
N GLY A 117 6.29 -11.82 2.96
CA GLY A 117 5.44 -12.43 3.99
C GLY A 117 4.12 -11.71 4.28
N LEU A 118 3.76 -10.70 3.48
CA LEU A 118 2.53 -9.90 3.65
C LEU A 118 1.27 -10.66 3.20
N VAL A 119 1.43 -11.60 2.26
CA VAL A 119 0.35 -12.51 1.84
C VAL A 119 0.87 -13.93 1.72
N ARG A 120 -0.03 -14.91 1.80
CA ARG A 120 0.29 -16.33 1.63
C ARG A 120 -0.68 -17.01 0.68
N ARG A 121 -0.19 -18.04 0.00
CA ARG A 121 -1.06 -18.89 -0.83
C ARG A 121 -2.02 -19.68 0.07
N ASN A 122 -3.32 -19.60 -0.24
CA ASN A 122 -4.35 -20.37 0.44
C ASN A 122 -5.29 -21.01 -0.60
N ASN A 123 -4.96 -22.24 -1.01
CA ASN A 123 -5.71 -22.97 -2.02
C ASN A 123 -7.07 -23.50 -1.50
N ASP A 124 -7.20 -23.65 -0.18
CA ASP A 124 -8.41 -24.18 0.46
C ASP A 124 -9.47 -23.10 0.72
N SER A 125 -9.16 -21.83 0.40
CA SER A 125 -10.10 -20.73 0.60
C SER A 125 -11.36 -20.90 -0.26
N ARG A 126 -12.51 -20.98 0.40
CA ARG A 126 -13.83 -20.89 -0.25
C ARG A 126 -14.21 -19.46 -0.65
N TRP A 127 -13.45 -18.47 -0.17
CA TRP A 127 -13.64 -17.05 -0.47
C TRP A 127 -12.61 -16.56 -1.47
N ALA A 128 -13.03 -15.82 -2.50
CA ALA A 128 -12.12 -15.10 -3.39
C ALA A 128 -12.80 -13.86 -3.98
N CYS A 129 -12.16 -12.71 -3.80
CA CYS A 129 -12.53 -11.46 -4.46
C CYS A 129 -11.60 -11.20 -5.65
N ALA A 130 -12.07 -10.40 -6.60
CA ALA A 130 -11.28 -10.09 -7.79
C ALA A 130 -10.25 -9.00 -7.49
N ALA A 131 -9.00 -9.24 -7.89
CA ALA A 131 -8.01 -8.17 -8.00
C ALA A 131 -8.39 -7.22 -9.14
N LEU A 132 -8.13 -5.93 -8.94
CA LEU A 132 -8.46 -4.85 -9.85
C LEU A 132 -7.23 -3.95 -9.99
N PRO A 133 -6.48 -4.09 -11.10
CA PRO A 133 -5.43 -3.15 -11.46
C PRO A 133 -6.03 -1.79 -11.79
N VAL A 134 -5.61 -0.75 -11.07
CA VAL A 134 -6.03 0.64 -11.26
C VAL A 134 -4.83 1.43 -11.75
N ARG A 135 -4.99 2.25 -12.81
CA ARG A 135 -3.90 3.04 -13.36
C ARG A 135 -3.51 4.17 -12.40
N LYS A 136 -2.21 4.35 -12.18
CA LYS A 136 -1.63 5.54 -11.54
C LYS A 136 -1.52 6.69 -12.54
N SER A 137 -1.21 7.90 -12.06
CA SER A 137 -0.87 9.05 -12.90
C SER A 137 0.40 8.81 -13.73
N ASN A 138 1.39 8.10 -13.15
CA ASN A 138 2.68 7.78 -13.76
C ASN A 138 2.67 6.60 -14.77
N ASP A 139 1.51 6.26 -15.35
CA ASP A 139 1.31 5.10 -16.25
C ASP A 139 1.56 3.71 -15.62
N GLY A 140 1.87 3.65 -14.32
CA GLY A 140 1.93 2.42 -13.52
C GLY A 140 0.55 1.92 -13.08
N TYR A 141 0.53 0.87 -12.26
CA TYR A 141 -0.69 0.29 -11.68
C TYR A 141 -0.63 0.20 -10.15
N ARG A 142 -1.80 0.16 -9.54
CA ARG A 142 -2.05 -0.28 -8.17
C ARG A 142 -2.91 -1.54 -8.20
N MET A 143 -2.64 -2.49 -7.32
CA MET A 143 -3.56 -3.60 -7.10
C MET A 143 -4.58 -3.19 -6.04
N THR A 144 -5.86 -3.16 -6.41
CA THR A 144 -6.97 -3.09 -5.46
C THR A 144 -7.74 -4.41 -5.47
N VAL A 145 -8.56 -4.67 -4.45
CA VAL A 145 -9.39 -5.88 -4.40
C VAL A 145 -10.84 -5.47 -4.23
N ASP A 146 -11.72 -6.04 -5.06
CA ASP A 146 -13.16 -5.78 -5.00
C ASP A 146 -13.81 -6.52 -3.84
N TYR A 147 -13.71 -5.96 -2.63
CA TYR A 147 -14.31 -6.54 -1.42
C TYR A 147 -15.82 -6.33 -1.31
N ARG A 148 -16.49 -5.66 -2.25
CA ARG A 148 -17.95 -5.41 -2.19
C ARG A 148 -18.79 -6.66 -1.92
N PRO A 149 -18.48 -7.87 -2.46
CA PRO A 149 -19.21 -9.09 -2.13
C PRO A 149 -19.11 -9.51 -0.66
N VAL A 150 -17.96 -9.22 -0.02
CA VAL A 150 -17.70 -9.54 1.39
C VAL A 150 -18.24 -8.43 2.29
N SER A 151 -18.04 -7.16 1.93
CA SER A 151 -18.48 -6.01 2.73
C SER A 151 -20.00 -5.84 2.80
N ARG A 152 -20.75 -6.46 1.88
CA ARG A 152 -22.23 -6.50 1.92
C ARG A 152 -22.78 -7.59 2.84
N LEU A 153 -21.92 -8.47 3.35
CA LEU A 153 -22.35 -9.40 4.38
C LEU A 153 -22.76 -8.58 5.61
N PRO A 154 -23.87 -8.90 6.27
CA PRO A 154 -24.26 -8.21 7.49
C PRO A 154 -23.09 -8.28 8.48
N SER A 155 -22.78 -7.16 9.14
CA SER A 155 -21.89 -7.17 10.30
C SER A 155 -22.62 -7.82 11.48
N ARG A 156 -21.87 -8.49 12.36
CA ARG A 156 -22.40 -8.87 13.68
C ARG A 156 -22.63 -7.65 14.55
#